data_AF-A0A0C2YQ80-F1
#
_entry.id   AF-A0A0C2YQ80-F1
#
_cell.length_a   1.000
_cell.length_b   1.000
_cell.length_c   1.000
_cell.angle_alpha   90.00
_cell.angle_beta   90.00
_cell.angle_gamma   90.00
#
_symmetry.space_group_name_H-M   'P 1'
#
loop_
_entity.id
_entity.type
_entity.pdbx_description
1 polymer ?
#
loop_
_entity_poly.entity_id
_entity_poly.type
_entity_poly.pdbx_seq_one_letter_code
_entity_poly.pdbx_strand_id
1 'polypeptide(L)'
;QPGEPILMLSSLKAMDGNNSSKQMDRAGHANHHIFPSMYMISRADIDVFKDDVHMCLGHRGNAEHHDAGGCADTWQAASTVDEDTVKVFEQTGIFLLACRHGMILTCAEMLRSGELYYPLATINKLISVHGNDQAIGSDIRCSLTATLAASLIGPKAKDANVQLVVNAFHGHAHNCMCQLQYHPLYLPGTGLEDFKTCERVFSSSNATAMLICHASHFHYVQYLELHFNQWDVDKYAELSTIISANTVDLDAYRMLHPNENLDFESWVAEELAYLRVVESEPKQDALRVTYVEELEQLAKLKCDFV
;
A
#
# COMPACT_ATOMS: atom_id res chain seq x y z
N GLN A 1 5.59 -1.20 -29.83
CA GLN A 1 5.56 -1.33 -31.30
C GLN A 1 6.57 -0.37 -31.92
N PRO A 2 7.02 -0.52 -33.18
CA PRO A 2 7.95 0.43 -33.79
C PRO A 2 7.32 1.83 -33.84
N GLY A 3 7.87 2.79 -33.10
CA GLY A 3 7.41 4.19 -33.07
C GLY A 3 6.54 4.58 -31.87
N GLU A 4 6.22 3.66 -30.95
CA GLU A 4 5.59 4.04 -29.68
C GLU A 4 6.65 4.60 -28.72
N PRO A 5 6.33 5.67 -27.97
CA PRO A 5 7.23 6.19 -26.95
C PRO A 5 7.48 5.12 -25.88
N ILE A 6 8.71 5.05 -25.38
CA ILE A 6 9.05 4.17 -24.26
C ILE A 6 8.24 4.62 -23.06
N LEU A 7 7.45 3.70 -22.50
CA LEU A 7 6.70 3.97 -21.28
C LEU A 7 7.69 4.17 -20.11
N MET A 8 7.41 5.16 -19.27
CA MET A 8 8.20 5.41 -18.06
C MET A 8 8.17 4.22 -17.09
N LEU A 9 7.04 3.52 -17.05
CA LEU A 9 6.81 2.34 -16.22
C LEU A 9 6.41 1.18 -17.12
N SER A 10 7.04 0.03 -16.91
CA SER A 10 6.74 -1.21 -17.65
C SER A 10 5.38 -1.79 -17.23
N SER A 11 4.99 -1.64 -15.95
CA SER A 11 3.65 -2.02 -15.50
C SER A 11 3.26 -1.43 -14.15
N LEU A 12 1.94 -1.35 -13.92
CA LEU A 12 1.32 -0.87 -12.69
C LEU A 12 0.69 -2.05 -11.93
N LYS A 13 0.91 -2.09 -10.62
CA LYS A 13 0.44 -3.15 -9.71
C LYS A 13 0.00 -2.54 -8.39
N ALA A 14 -0.84 -3.24 -7.65
CA ALA A 14 -1.19 -2.90 -6.28
C ALA A 14 -0.88 -4.09 -5.37
N MET A 15 -0.43 -3.81 -4.14
CA MET A 15 -0.29 -4.82 -3.10
C MET A 15 -0.86 -4.36 -1.78
N ASP A 16 -1.47 -5.29 -1.05
CA ASP A 16 -2.05 -5.00 0.25
C ASP A 16 -2.30 -6.30 1.05
N GLY A 17 -2.58 -6.18 2.34
CA GLY A 17 -2.94 -7.26 3.25
C GLY A 17 -4.42 -7.22 3.64
N ASN A 18 -5.07 -8.39 3.68
CA ASN A 18 -6.44 -8.54 4.16
C ASN A 18 -6.52 -9.56 5.28
N ASN A 19 -7.20 -9.17 6.36
CA ASN A 19 -7.39 -10.00 7.55
C ASN A 19 -8.70 -10.79 7.55
N SER A 20 -9.49 -10.80 6.46
CA SER A 20 -10.71 -11.61 6.41
C SER A 20 -10.46 -13.10 6.14
N SER A 21 -9.36 -13.44 5.48
CA SER A 21 -9.00 -14.82 5.13
C SER A 21 -8.32 -15.56 6.28
N LYS A 22 -8.99 -15.64 7.43
CA LYS A 22 -8.43 -16.25 8.65
C LYS A 22 -8.58 -17.78 8.64
N GLN A 23 -7.70 -18.46 9.35
CA GLN A 23 -7.80 -19.89 9.65
C GLN A 23 -7.47 -20.14 11.13
N MET A 24 -8.34 -20.88 11.82
CA MET A 24 -8.16 -21.15 13.25
C MET A 24 -6.92 -22.01 13.51
N ASP A 25 -6.22 -21.66 14.59
CA ASP A 25 -5.19 -22.51 15.15
C ASP A 25 -5.82 -23.87 15.49
N ARG A 26 -5.17 -24.96 15.10
CA ARG A 26 -5.65 -26.35 15.25
C ARG A 26 -6.76 -26.83 14.32
N ALA A 27 -7.13 -26.06 13.31
CA ALA A 27 -8.06 -26.52 12.29
C ALA A 27 -7.43 -27.62 11.40
N GLY A 28 -8.12 -28.77 11.30
CA GLY A 28 -7.80 -29.79 10.29
C GLY A 28 -6.42 -30.45 10.36
N HIS A 29 -5.80 -30.54 11.56
CA HIS A 29 -4.48 -31.14 11.78
C HIS A 29 -4.32 -32.62 11.36
N ALA A 30 -5.41 -33.33 11.08
CA ALA A 30 -5.36 -34.69 10.55
C ALA A 30 -4.89 -34.76 9.10
N ASN A 31 -4.94 -33.65 8.36
CA ASN A 31 -4.54 -33.59 6.95
C ASN A 31 -3.15 -32.95 6.82
N HIS A 32 -2.15 -33.78 6.48
CA HIS A 32 -0.77 -33.35 6.28
C HIS A 32 -0.43 -33.09 4.80
N HIS A 33 -1.41 -33.16 3.90
CA HIS A 33 -1.19 -32.87 2.49
C HIS A 33 -0.89 -31.38 2.29
N ILE A 34 -0.02 -31.08 1.33
CA ILE A 34 0.28 -29.72 0.89
C ILE A 34 -0.40 -29.52 -0.47
N PHE A 35 -1.18 -28.46 -0.60
CA PHE A 35 -1.78 -28.10 -1.87
C PHE A 35 -0.78 -27.28 -2.70
N PRO A 36 -0.41 -27.69 -3.92
CA PRO A 36 0.47 -26.91 -4.78
C PRO A 36 -0.29 -25.71 -5.35
N SER A 37 0.19 -24.50 -5.08
CA SER A 37 -0.39 -23.25 -5.58
C SER A 37 0.61 -22.53 -6.49
N MET A 38 0.11 -21.93 -7.56
CA MET A 38 0.91 -21.07 -8.45
C MET A 38 0.97 -19.62 -7.96
N TYR A 39 0.04 -19.22 -7.10
CA TYR A 39 -0.02 -17.88 -6.52
C TYR A 39 0.80 -17.76 -5.23
N MET A 40 0.82 -18.81 -4.40
CA MET A 40 1.37 -18.71 -3.04
C MET A 40 2.90 -18.59 -3.06
N ILE A 41 3.42 -17.54 -2.41
CA ILE A 41 4.83 -17.42 -2.04
C ILE A 41 5.10 -18.39 -0.89
N SER A 42 6.17 -19.18 -1.00
CA SER A 42 6.49 -20.16 0.03
C SER A 42 6.88 -19.47 1.34
N ARG A 43 6.57 -20.12 2.48
CA ARG A 43 6.98 -19.62 3.79
C ARG A 43 8.50 -19.44 3.88
N ALA A 44 9.27 -20.33 3.26
CA ALA A 44 10.73 -20.22 3.23
C ALA A 44 11.21 -18.94 2.53
N ASP A 45 10.54 -18.53 1.46
CA ASP A 45 10.90 -17.30 0.73
C ASP A 45 10.49 -16.03 1.49
N ILE A 46 9.43 -16.09 2.28
CA ILE A 46 8.97 -14.98 3.14
C ILE A 46 9.90 -14.84 4.35
N ASP A 47 10.27 -15.96 4.98
CA ASP A 47 11.03 -16.01 6.22
C ASP A 47 12.44 -15.41 6.10
N VAL A 48 12.99 -15.30 4.88
CA VAL A 48 14.26 -14.62 4.58
C VAL A 48 14.24 -13.16 5.05
N PHE A 49 13.07 -12.52 5.08
CA PHE A 49 12.91 -11.10 5.36
C PHE A 49 12.50 -10.79 6.81
N LYS A 50 12.39 -11.81 7.68
CA LYS A 50 12.02 -11.61 9.09
C LYS A 50 12.98 -10.66 9.81
N ASP A 51 14.27 -10.83 9.59
CA ASP A 51 15.30 -10.04 10.28
C ASP A 51 15.41 -8.59 9.75
N ASP A 52 15.05 -8.34 8.48
CA ASP A 52 15.12 -7.02 7.86
C ASP A 52 14.20 -5.99 8.55
N VAL A 53 13.05 -6.46 9.05
CA VAL A 53 12.07 -5.60 9.75
C VAL A 53 12.53 -5.31 11.17
N HIS A 54 13.14 -6.28 11.85
CA HIS A 54 13.66 -6.11 13.21
C HIS A 54 14.82 -5.10 13.27
N MET A 55 15.67 -5.05 12.24
CA MET A 55 16.76 -4.08 12.15
C MET A 55 16.25 -2.63 12.00
N CYS A 56 15.16 -2.43 11.26
CA CYS A 56 14.54 -1.11 11.11
C CYS A 56 13.86 -0.61 12.39
N LEU A 57 13.19 -1.50 13.13
CA LEU A 57 12.57 -1.18 14.42
C LEU A 57 13.62 -0.88 15.50
N GLY A 58 14.76 -1.55 15.48
CA GLY A 58 15.88 -1.29 16.41
C GLY A 58 16.60 0.05 16.15
N HIS A 59 16.65 0.52 14.91
CA HIS A 59 17.29 1.79 14.56
C HIS A 59 16.45 3.04 14.91
N ARG A 60 15.13 2.87 15.11
CA ARG A 60 14.25 3.91 15.68
C ARG A 60 14.67 4.35 17.09
N GLY A 61 15.50 3.59 17.79
CA GLY A 61 15.97 3.90 19.14
C GLY A 61 17.24 4.75 19.24
N ASN A 62 18.01 4.97 18.16
CA ASN A 62 19.33 5.64 18.29
C ASN A 62 19.85 6.38 17.05
N ALA A 63 19.02 6.62 16.03
CA ALA A 63 19.37 7.55 14.96
C ALA A 63 18.22 8.53 14.75
N GLU A 64 18.48 9.81 15.03
CA GLU A 64 17.71 10.95 14.53
C GLU A 64 17.85 11.01 13.00
N HIS A 65 17.35 10.01 12.29
CA HIS A 65 16.99 10.17 10.90
C HIS A 65 15.63 10.87 10.90
N HIS A 66 15.70 12.20 10.76
CA HIS A 66 14.58 13.08 10.48
C HIS A 66 13.91 12.66 9.17
N ASP A 67 13.01 11.68 9.23
CA ASP A 67 12.06 11.42 8.16
C ASP A 67 10.91 12.41 8.33
N ALA A 68 10.90 13.45 7.50
CA ALA A 68 9.99 14.59 7.55
C ALA A 68 8.54 14.23 7.12
N GLY A 69 7.94 13.18 7.70
CA GLY A 69 6.63 12.72 7.25
C GLY A 69 6.01 11.53 8.00
N GLY A 70 5.92 11.59 9.33
CA GLY A 70 5.29 10.53 10.14
C GLY A 70 3.79 10.35 9.89
N CYS A 71 3.39 9.62 8.83
CA CYS A 71 2.00 9.17 8.63
C CYS A 71 1.67 7.87 9.38
N ALA A 72 2.70 7.11 9.78
CA ALA A 72 2.55 5.75 10.31
C ALA A 72 1.84 5.73 11.68
N ASP A 73 2.04 6.76 12.51
CA ASP A 73 1.52 6.80 13.88
C ASP A 73 -0.01 7.04 13.94
N THR A 74 -0.63 7.43 12.83
CA THR A 74 -2.08 7.70 12.72
C THR A 74 -2.86 6.54 12.09
N TRP A 75 -2.19 5.47 11.65
CA TRP A 75 -2.79 4.48 10.74
C TRP A 75 -2.92 3.08 11.33
N GLN A 76 -4.15 2.54 11.30
CA GLN A 76 -4.45 1.21 11.83
C GLN A 76 -3.82 0.07 11.01
N ALA A 77 -3.63 0.25 9.70
CA ALA A 77 -2.94 -0.74 8.85
C ALA A 77 -1.43 -0.84 9.17
N ALA A 78 -0.85 0.17 9.80
CA ALA A 78 0.53 0.16 10.31
C ALA A 78 0.61 -0.25 11.79
N SER A 79 -0.53 -0.45 12.46
CA SER A 79 -0.61 -0.81 13.87
C SER A 79 -0.66 -2.33 14.07
N THR A 80 0.01 -2.82 15.10
CA THR A 80 -0.06 -4.22 15.52
C THR A 80 -1.47 -4.55 16.02
N VAL A 81 -2.10 -5.54 15.41
CA VAL A 81 -3.43 -6.05 15.81
C VAL A 81 -3.35 -6.65 17.23
N ASP A 82 -4.39 -6.45 18.04
CA ASP A 82 -4.50 -6.92 19.43
C ASP A 82 -4.10 -8.39 19.59
N GLU A 83 -3.09 -8.65 20.44
CA GLU A 83 -2.42 -9.94 20.57
C GLU A 83 -3.38 -11.09 20.93
N ASP A 84 -4.44 -10.79 21.67
CA ASP A 84 -5.41 -11.80 22.14
C ASP A 84 -6.33 -12.30 21.03
N THR A 85 -6.62 -11.48 20.02
CA THR A 85 -7.39 -11.90 18.82
C THR A 85 -6.50 -12.71 17.87
N VAL A 86 -5.19 -12.48 17.87
CA VAL A 86 -4.19 -13.15 17.02
C VAL A 86 -3.90 -14.58 17.49
N LYS A 87 -4.03 -14.88 18.79
CA LYS A 87 -3.73 -16.22 19.34
C LYS A 87 -4.69 -17.33 18.88
N VAL A 88 -5.90 -16.98 18.43
CA VAL A 88 -6.93 -17.96 17.99
C VAL A 88 -6.69 -18.45 16.57
N PHE A 89 -5.95 -17.69 15.75
CA PHE A 89 -5.75 -17.98 14.33
C PHE A 89 -4.29 -18.33 14.05
N GLU A 90 -4.06 -19.37 13.25
CA GLU A 90 -2.74 -19.68 12.70
C GLU A 90 -2.44 -18.72 11.53
N GLN A 91 -3.37 -18.62 10.57
CA GLN A 91 -3.39 -17.63 9.51
C GLN A 91 -4.31 -16.48 9.90
N THR A 92 -3.75 -15.27 9.97
CA THR A 92 -4.51 -14.06 10.28
C THR A 92 -5.08 -13.38 9.04
N GLY A 93 -4.64 -13.79 7.84
CA GLY A 93 -5.04 -13.17 6.59
C GLY A 93 -4.18 -13.59 5.40
N ILE A 94 -4.27 -12.81 4.32
CA ILE A 94 -3.45 -12.95 3.11
C ILE A 94 -2.89 -11.60 2.69
N PHE A 95 -1.67 -11.59 2.15
CA PHE A 95 -1.06 -10.45 1.49
C PHE A 95 -0.96 -10.72 0.00
N LEU A 96 -1.47 -9.83 -0.84
CA LEU A 96 -1.68 -10.09 -2.27
C LEU A 96 -1.08 -8.99 -3.13
N LEU A 97 -0.59 -9.37 -4.31
CA LEU A 97 -0.17 -8.48 -5.41
C LEU A 97 -1.06 -8.76 -6.62
N ALA A 98 -1.66 -7.71 -7.17
CA ALA A 98 -2.44 -7.78 -8.40
C ALA A 98 -1.93 -6.77 -9.42
N CYS A 99 -2.05 -7.08 -10.72
CA CYS A 99 -1.83 -6.09 -11.78
C CYS A 99 -3.03 -5.15 -11.91
N ARG A 100 -2.83 -4.03 -12.64
CA ARG A 100 -3.91 -3.09 -12.95
C ARG A 100 -5.15 -3.67 -13.61
N HIS A 101 -5.04 -4.83 -14.26
CA HIS A 101 -6.17 -5.50 -14.90
C HIS A 101 -6.99 -6.37 -13.93
N GLY A 102 -6.62 -6.42 -12.65
CA GLY A 102 -7.27 -7.27 -11.66
C GLY A 102 -6.65 -8.65 -11.50
N MET A 103 -5.77 -9.09 -12.41
CA MET A 103 -5.18 -10.43 -12.34
C MET A 103 -4.25 -10.55 -11.13
N ILE A 104 -4.36 -11.67 -10.42
CA ILE A 104 -3.56 -11.96 -9.23
C ILE A 104 -2.19 -12.47 -9.67
N LEU A 105 -1.14 -11.96 -9.05
CA LEU A 105 0.24 -12.29 -9.40
C LEU A 105 0.92 -13.12 -8.32
N THR A 106 0.73 -12.72 -7.07
CA THR A 106 1.24 -13.46 -5.91
C THR A 106 0.31 -13.31 -4.73
N CYS A 107 0.29 -14.32 -3.87
CA CYS A 107 -0.38 -14.31 -2.58
C CYS A 107 0.58 -14.84 -1.52
N ALA A 108 0.51 -14.33 -0.30
CA ALA A 108 1.29 -14.81 0.83
C ALA A 108 0.36 -14.99 2.02
N GLU A 109 0.49 -16.12 2.70
CA GLU A 109 -0.23 -16.35 3.96
C GLU A 109 0.33 -15.44 5.04
N MET A 110 -0.53 -14.64 5.67
CA MET A 110 -0.15 -13.84 6.83
C MET A 110 -0.30 -14.69 8.09
N LEU A 111 0.81 -14.93 8.76
CA LEU A 111 0.89 -15.62 10.05
C LEU A 111 1.11 -14.58 11.13
N ARG A 112 0.31 -14.65 12.19
CA ARG A 112 0.45 -13.86 13.43
C ARG A 112 1.11 -12.47 13.26
N SER A 113 0.25 -11.46 13.06
CA SER A 113 0.54 -10.00 12.99
C SER A 113 1.10 -9.46 11.67
N GLY A 114 0.79 -8.18 11.42
CA GLY A 114 1.00 -7.45 10.16
C GLY A 114 2.42 -6.93 10.00
N GLU A 115 3.33 -7.83 9.71
CA GLU A 115 4.75 -7.51 9.60
C GLU A 115 5.14 -7.03 8.20
N LEU A 116 6.10 -6.09 8.13
CA LEU A 116 6.52 -5.45 6.88
C LEU A 116 7.32 -6.37 5.94
N TYR A 117 7.53 -7.65 6.29
CA TYR A 117 8.24 -8.61 5.45
C TYR A 117 7.39 -9.21 4.32
N TYR A 118 6.06 -9.25 4.42
CA TYR A 118 5.20 -9.71 3.31
C TYR A 118 5.33 -8.83 2.07
N PRO A 119 5.29 -7.48 2.18
CA PRO A 119 5.64 -6.59 1.08
C PRO A 119 7.02 -6.88 0.48
N LEU A 120 8.06 -7.11 1.31
CA LEU A 120 9.43 -7.35 0.83
C LEU A 120 9.52 -8.63 -0.01
N ALA A 121 8.96 -9.74 0.50
CA ALA A 121 8.93 -11.01 -0.23
C ALA A 121 8.18 -10.88 -1.56
N THR A 122 7.07 -10.14 -1.55
CA THR A 122 6.25 -9.83 -2.72
C THR A 122 7.03 -9.02 -3.77
N ILE A 123 7.71 -7.95 -3.35
CA ILE A 123 8.55 -7.12 -4.23
C ILE A 123 9.71 -7.95 -4.82
N ASN A 124 10.37 -8.77 -4.00
CA ASN A 124 11.47 -9.61 -4.47
C ASN A 124 11.01 -10.60 -5.55
N LYS A 125 9.86 -11.24 -5.33
CA LYS A 125 9.25 -12.14 -6.32
C LYS A 125 8.87 -11.39 -7.58
N LEU A 126 8.27 -10.21 -7.44
CA LEU A 126 7.88 -9.34 -8.54
C LEU A 126 9.07 -8.99 -9.43
N ILE A 127 10.17 -8.46 -8.88
CA ILE A 127 11.37 -8.09 -9.65
C ILE A 127 11.91 -9.32 -10.40
N SER A 128 11.90 -10.48 -9.75
CA SER A 128 12.45 -11.71 -10.33
C SER A 128 11.61 -12.24 -11.51
N VAL A 129 10.32 -11.92 -11.57
CA VAL A 129 9.40 -12.41 -12.61
C VAL A 129 9.15 -11.37 -13.70
N HIS A 130 9.01 -10.10 -13.33
CA HIS A 130 8.57 -9.02 -14.24
C HIS A 130 9.66 -8.02 -14.58
N GLY A 131 10.84 -8.09 -13.93
CA GLY A 131 11.97 -7.22 -14.20
C GLY A 131 11.80 -5.79 -13.68
N ASN A 132 12.29 -4.84 -14.46
CA ASN A 132 12.51 -3.46 -14.04
C ASN A 132 11.29 -2.54 -14.30
N ASP A 133 11.35 -1.32 -13.76
CA ASP A 133 10.42 -0.21 -14.01
C ASP A 133 8.98 -0.55 -13.59
N GLN A 134 8.84 -1.07 -12.37
CA GLN A 134 7.57 -1.52 -11.80
C GLN A 134 7.03 -0.48 -10.83
N ALA A 135 5.79 -0.04 -11.01
CA ALA A 135 5.11 0.77 -9.99
C ALA A 135 4.14 -0.07 -9.17
N ILE A 136 4.20 0.09 -7.85
CA ILE A 136 3.43 -0.69 -6.88
C ILE A 136 2.69 0.25 -5.93
N GLY A 137 1.36 0.24 -6.00
CA GLY A 137 0.50 0.90 -5.04
C GLY A 137 0.46 0.17 -3.69
N SER A 138 0.57 0.90 -2.59
CA SER A 138 0.43 0.39 -1.23
C SER A 138 0.00 1.49 -0.24
N ASP A 139 -0.89 1.14 0.69
CA ASP A 139 -1.38 2.02 1.77
C ASP A 139 -0.26 2.51 2.69
N ILE A 140 0.72 1.64 2.90
CA ILE A 140 1.80 1.86 3.85
C ILE A 140 3.10 2.28 3.14
N ARG A 141 3.00 2.84 1.92
CA ARG A 141 4.16 3.24 1.12
C ARG A 141 5.18 4.07 1.91
N CYS A 142 4.73 5.01 2.74
CA CYS A 142 5.63 5.87 3.51
C CYS A 142 6.52 5.08 4.48
N SER A 143 5.97 4.14 5.25
CA SER A 143 6.75 3.28 6.16
C SER A 143 7.50 2.17 5.42
N LEU A 144 6.91 1.68 4.32
CA LEU A 144 7.51 0.63 3.51
C LEU A 144 8.75 1.13 2.75
N THR A 145 8.81 2.40 2.35
CA THR A 145 9.95 2.95 1.60
C THR A 145 11.25 2.83 2.39
N ALA A 146 11.25 3.25 3.65
CA ALA A 146 12.42 3.14 4.53
C ALA A 146 12.80 1.67 4.76
N THR A 147 11.81 0.81 4.99
CA THR A 147 12.00 -0.62 5.20
C THR A 147 12.61 -1.31 3.98
N LEU A 148 12.09 -1.00 2.77
CA LEU A 148 12.61 -1.53 1.51
C LEU A 148 14.06 -1.08 1.28
N ALA A 149 14.37 0.19 1.53
CA ALA A 149 15.72 0.72 1.37
C ALA A 149 16.74 0.07 2.33
N ALA A 150 16.32 -0.25 3.55
CA ALA A 150 17.15 -0.91 4.56
C ALA A 150 17.19 -2.45 4.44
N SER A 151 16.29 -3.05 3.66
CA SER A 151 16.20 -4.51 3.48
C SER A 151 17.33 -5.09 2.62
N LEU A 152 17.48 -6.41 2.67
CA LEU A 152 18.39 -7.18 1.81
C LEU A 152 18.17 -6.93 0.32
N ILE A 153 16.94 -6.59 -0.09
CA ILE A 153 16.58 -6.31 -1.49
C ILE A 153 16.60 -4.83 -1.85
N GLY A 154 16.98 -3.93 -0.94
CA GLY A 154 17.06 -2.48 -1.21
C GLY A 154 17.88 -2.14 -2.47
N PRO A 155 19.12 -2.65 -2.61
CA PRO A 155 19.91 -2.44 -3.83
C PRO A 155 19.23 -3.01 -5.07
N LYS A 156 18.69 -4.22 -4.99
CA LYS A 156 17.99 -4.89 -6.09
C LYS A 156 16.75 -4.11 -6.54
N ALA A 157 15.96 -3.59 -5.60
CA ALA A 157 14.77 -2.79 -5.88
C ALA A 157 15.13 -1.44 -6.51
N LYS A 158 16.23 -0.83 -6.08
CA LYS A 158 16.78 0.39 -6.68
C LYS A 158 17.28 0.15 -8.11
N ASP A 159 18.05 -0.90 -8.34
CA ASP A 159 18.57 -1.27 -9.66
C ASP A 159 17.44 -1.64 -10.64
N ALA A 160 16.37 -2.25 -10.12
CA ALA A 160 15.16 -2.55 -10.87
C ALA A 160 14.21 -1.35 -11.02
N ASN A 161 14.54 -0.17 -10.51
CA ASN A 161 13.69 1.03 -10.55
C ASN A 161 12.25 0.76 -10.06
N VAL A 162 12.11 0.10 -8.91
CA VAL A 162 10.80 -0.13 -8.29
C VAL A 162 10.30 1.19 -7.68
N GLN A 163 9.12 1.62 -8.12
CA GLN A 163 8.45 2.82 -7.61
C GLN A 163 7.29 2.40 -6.71
N LEU A 164 7.37 2.72 -5.43
CA LEU A 164 6.20 2.63 -4.57
C LEU A 164 5.30 3.85 -4.81
N VAL A 165 3.99 3.67 -4.73
CA VAL A 165 2.97 4.70 -4.93
C VAL A 165 1.93 4.54 -3.80
N VAL A 166 1.37 5.63 -3.28
CA VAL A 166 0.21 5.52 -2.37
C VAL A 166 -1.02 5.25 -3.22
N ASN A 167 -2.03 4.50 -2.75
CA ASN A 167 -3.26 4.43 -3.54
C ASN A 167 -4.06 5.74 -3.48
N ALA A 168 -4.93 5.97 -4.46
CA ALA A 168 -5.61 7.26 -4.61
C ALA A 168 -6.58 7.58 -3.46
N PHE A 169 -7.24 6.56 -2.91
CA PHE A 169 -8.27 6.80 -1.90
C PHE A 169 -7.70 6.93 -0.48
N HIS A 170 -6.73 6.10 -0.08
CA HIS A 170 -6.05 6.26 1.20
C HIS A 170 -4.97 7.34 1.17
N GLY A 171 -4.50 7.71 -0.02
CA GLY A 171 -3.61 8.84 -0.26
C GLY A 171 -4.02 10.11 0.48
N HIS A 172 -5.31 10.46 0.44
CA HIS A 172 -5.83 11.65 1.13
C HIS A 172 -5.79 11.59 2.66
N ALA A 173 -5.59 10.41 3.25
CA ALA A 173 -5.40 10.25 4.69
C ALA A 173 -3.93 10.37 5.12
N HIS A 174 -2.99 10.52 4.19
CA HIS A 174 -1.61 10.87 4.51
C HIS A 174 -1.46 12.39 4.67
N ASN A 175 -0.39 12.84 5.33
CA ASN A 175 -0.07 14.26 5.39
C ASN A 175 0.17 14.83 3.97
N CYS A 176 0.01 16.15 3.82
CA CYS A 176 0.10 16.81 2.51
C CYS A 176 1.45 16.58 1.82
N MET A 177 2.56 16.60 2.57
CA MET A 177 3.90 16.33 2.00
C MET A 177 4.02 14.93 1.40
N CYS A 178 3.44 13.92 2.05
CA CYS A 178 3.35 12.56 1.53
C CYS A 178 2.49 12.53 0.27
N GLN A 179 1.32 13.20 0.28
CA GLN A 179 0.46 13.28 -0.89
C GLN A 179 1.19 13.87 -2.10
N LEU A 180 1.77 15.07 -1.98
CA LEU A 180 2.46 15.76 -3.08
C LEU A 180 3.60 14.95 -3.71
N GLN A 181 4.31 14.16 -2.90
CA GLN A 181 5.43 13.37 -3.39
C GLN A 181 5.00 12.03 -4.00
N TYR A 182 3.89 11.46 -3.52
CA TYR A 182 3.68 10.01 -3.59
C TYR A 182 2.28 9.58 -4.00
N HIS A 183 1.33 10.51 -4.09
CA HIS A 183 -0.02 10.26 -4.58
C HIS A 183 -0.02 10.11 -6.11
N PRO A 184 -0.81 9.18 -6.68
CA PRO A 184 -0.76 8.86 -8.11
C PRO A 184 -1.11 10.05 -8.98
N LEU A 185 -1.94 10.97 -8.49
CA LEU A 185 -2.29 12.22 -9.16
C LEU A 185 -1.07 13.09 -9.51
N TYR A 186 -0.03 13.08 -8.68
CA TYR A 186 1.16 13.91 -8.85
C TYR A 186 2.35 13.14 -9.44
N LEU A 187 2.17 11.84 -9.72
CA LEU A 187 3.24 10.99 -10.24
C LEU A 187 3.06 10.74 -11.74
N PRO A 188 4.07 11.05 -12.57
CA PRO A 188 4.00 10.73 -13.98
C PRO A 188 3.99 9.21 -14.20
N GLY A 189 3.28 8.76 -15.24
CA GLY A 189 3.24 7.35 -15.65
C GLY A 189 2.20 6.48 -14.95
N THR A 190 1.54 6.96 -13.90
CA THR A 190 0.42 6.25 -13.22
C THR A 190 -0.89 6.37 -13.99
N GLY A 191 -1.10 7.47 -14.71
CA GLY A 191 -2.34 7.73 -15.46
C GLY A 191 -3.54 7.86 -14.51
N LEU A 192 -4.67 7.24 -14.89
CA LEU A 192 -5.90 7.21 -14.07
C LEU A 192 -5.95 6.01 -13.10
N GLU A 193 -4.81 5.35 -12.87
CA GLU A 193 -4.76 4.20 -11.97
C GLU A 193 -4.97 4.61 -10.51
N ASP A 194 -5.99 4.06 -9.87
CA ASP A 194 -6.30 4.34 -8.47
C ASP A 194 -5.52 3.46 -7.47
N PHE A 195 -4.88 2.40 -7.97
CA PHE A 195 -4.20 1.38 -7.19
C PHE A 195 -5.09 0.71 -6.13
N LYS A 196 -6.41 0.62 -6.38
CA LYS A 196 -7.41 0.01 -5.50
C LYS A 196 -7.83 -1.41 -5.89
N THR A 197 -6.97 -2.08 -6.64
CA THR A 197 -7.27 -3.40 -7.17
C THR A 197 -7.34 -4.46 -6.06
N CYS A 198 -6.49 -4.37 -5.04
CA CYS A 198 -6.48 -5.34 -3.95
C CYS A 198 -7.81 -5.37 -3.19
N GLU A 199 -8.44 -4.23 -2.96
CA GLU A 199 -9.71 -4.10 -2.24
C GLU A 199 -10.87 -4.72 -3.03
N ARG A 200 -10.83 -4.61 -4.37
CA ARG A 200 -11.79 -5.29 -5.26
C ARG A 200 -11.61 -6.81 -5.18
N VAL A 201 -10.36 -7.29 -5.21
CA VAL A 201 -10.03 -8.71 -5.04
C VAL A 201 -10.50 -9.20 -3.67
N PHE A 202 -10.21 -8.47 -2.60
CA PHE A 202 -10.60 -8.82 -1.23
C PHE A 202 -12.10 -8.84 -1.02
N SER A 203 -12.82 -7.87 -1.58
CA SER A 203 -14.28 -7.84 -1.53
C SER A 203 -14.88 -9.13 -2.09
N SER A 204 -14.34 -9.65 -3.19
CA SER A 204 -14.73 -10.94 -3.78
C SER A 204 -14.29 -12.13 -2.92
N SER A 205 -13.02 -12.15 -2.51
CA SER A 205 -12.43 -13.30 -1.81
C SER A 205 -12.99 -13.51 -0.41
N ASN A 206 -13.60 -12.49 0.19
CA ASN A 206 -14.29 -12.61 1.48
C ASN A 206 -15.41 -13.66 1.47
N ALA A 207 -15.97 -14.00 0.29
CA ALA A 207 -16.92 -15.11 0.15
C ALA A 207 -16.32 -16.47 0.57
N THR A 208 -14.99 -16.61 0.53
CA THR A 208 -14.28 -17.84 0.93
C THR A 208 -14.06 -17.95 2.44
N ALA A 209 -14.21 -16.85 3.20
CA ALA A 209 -13.85 -16.80 4.62
C ALA A 209 -14.53 -17.90 5.45
N MET A 210 -15.82 -18.15 5.20
CA MET A 210 -16.59 -19.19 5.89
C MET A 210 -16.11 -20.62 5.57
N LEU A 211 -15.58 -20.84 4.37
CA LEU A 211 -15.08 -22.16 3.93
C LEU A 211 -13.71 -22.46 4.55
N ILE A 212 -12.87 -21.43 4.69
CA ILE A 212 -11.46 -21.60 5.05
C ILE A 212 -11.19 -21.48 6.56
N CYS A 213 -12.05 -20.79 7.32
CA CYS A 213 -11.86 -20.52 8.76
C CYS A 213 -11.57 -21.77 9.61
N HIS A 214 -12.27 -22.87 9.31
CA HIS A 214 -12.13 -24.14 10.04
C HIS A 214 -11.55 -25.26 9.17
N ALA A 215 -11.03 -24.93 8.00
CA ALA A 215 -10.46 -25.89 7.08
C ALA A 215 -9.08 -26.39 7.55
N SER A 216 -8.65 -27.56 7.09
CA SER A 216 -7.22 -27.90 7.11
C SER A 216 -6.43 -26.94 6.20
N HIS A 217 -5.13 -26.76 6.44
CA HIS A 217 -4.27 -25.90 5.61
C HIS A 217 -4.34 -26.24 4.11
N PHE A 218 -4.37 -27.54 3.77
CA PHE A 218 -4.60 -27.99 2.39
C PHE A 218 -5.84 -27.36 1.75
N HIS A 219 -6.98 -27.43 2.46
CA HIS A 219 -8.26 -26.92 1.97
C HIS A 219 -8.32 -25.38 2.01
N TYR A 220 -7.66 -24.75 2.98
CA TYR A 220 -7.48 -23.30 3.02
C TYR A 220 -6.85 -22.79 1.73
N VAL A 221 -5.70 -23.36 1.34
CA VAL A 221 -5.00 -22.99 0.10
C VAL A 221 -5.82 -23.40 -1.12
N GLN A 222 -6.43 -24.59 -1.13
CA GLN A 222 -7.24 -25.07 -2.24
C GLN A 222 -8.42 -24.13 -2.56
N TYR A 223 -9.14 -23.66 -1.55
CA TYR A 223 -10.29 -22.77 -1.77
C TYR A 223 -9.87 -21.39 -2.27
N LEU A 224 -8.76 -20.84 -1.76
CA LEU A 224 -8.19 -19.60 -2.27
C LEU A 224 -7.72 -19.75 -3.72
N GLU A 225 -7.01 -20.84 -4.03
CA GLU A 225 -6.55 -21.15 -5.39
C GLU A 225 -7.71 -21.23 -6.37
N LEU A 226 -8.78 -21.97 -6.04
CA LEU A 226 -9.94 -22.12 -6.90
C LEU A 226 -10.66 -20.78 -7.13
N HIS A 227 -10.79 -19.97 -6.08
CA HIS A 227 -11.40 -18.65 -6.19
C HIS A 227 -10.58 -17.72 -7.07
N PHE A 228 -9.26 -17.66 -6.86
CA PHE A 228 -8.36 -16.80 -7.62
C PHE A 228 -8.20 -17.22 -9.08
N ASN A 229 -8.19 -18.51 -9.38
CA ASN A 229 -8.23 -18.99 -10.76
C ASN A 229 -9.52 -18.54 -11.47
N GLN A 230 -10.69 -18.66 -10.82
CA GLN A 230 -11.94 -18.21 -11.43
C GLN A 230 -11.94 -16.69 -11.62
N TRP A 231 -11.48 -15.94 -10.61
CA TRP A 231 -11.34 -14.49 -10.69
C TRP A 231 -10.46 -14.06 -11.88
N ASP A 232 -9.30 -14.69 -12.06
CA ASP A 232 -8.40 -14.38 -13.17
C ASP A 232 -9.03 -14.72 -14.53
N VAL A 233 -9.78 -15.83 -14.63
CA VAL A 233 -10.54 -16.17 -15.85
C VAL A 233 -11.57 -15.08 -16.18
N ASP A 234 -12.31 -14.61 -15.17
CA ASP A 234 -13.31 -13.56 -15.34
C ASP A 234 -12.64 -12.23 -15.75
N LYS A 235 -11.55 -11.85 -15.08
CA LYS A 235 -10.80 -10.63 -15.40
C LYS A 235 -10.16 -10.68 -16.78
N TYR A 236 -9.67 -11.84 -17.20
CA TYR A 236 -9.15 -12.05 -18.55
C TYR A 236 -10.25 -11.84 -19.61
N ALA A 237 -11.46 -12.33 -19.36
CA ALA A 237 -12.60 -12.12 -20.27
C ALA A 237 -13.03 -10.64 -20.36
N GLU A 238 -12.78 -9.84 -19.32
CA GLU A 238 -13.14 -8.42 -19.24
C GLU A 238 -12.08 -7.46 -19.83
N LEU A 239 -10.89 -7.95 -20.21
CA LEU A 239 -9.76 -7.11 -20.66
C LEU A 239 -10.12 -6.14 -21.79
N SER A 240 -10.95 -6.56 -22.74
CA SER A 240 -11.35 -5.71 -23.88
C SER A 240 -12.12 -4.47 -23.45
N THR A 241 -12.92 -4.58 -22.40
CA THR A 241 -13.74 -3.48 -21.89
C THR A 241 -12.86 -2.40 -21.26
N ILE A 242 -11.85 -2.82 -20.49
CA ILE A 242 -10.86 -1.92 -19.86
C ILE A 242 -10.11 -1.09 -20.91
N ILE A 243 -9.73 -1.71 -22.02
CA ILE A 243 -8.97 -1.05 -23.09
C ILE A 243 -9.82 0.01 -23.81
N SER A 244 -11.12 -0.25 -24.03
CA SER A 244 -12.00 0.66 -24.80
C SER A 244 -12.46 1.92 -24.06
N ALA A 245 -12.41 1.94 -22.72
CA ALA A 245 -13.03 3.00 -21.92
C ALA A 245 -12.18 4.29 -21.79
N ASN A 246 -10.86 4.23 -22.04
CA ASN A 246 -9.93 5.26 -21.56
C ASN A 246 -9.53 6.35 -22.59
N THR A 247 -10.12 6.39 -23.78
CA THR A 247 -9.62 7.25 -24.88
C THR A 247 -10.48 8.48 -25.22
N VAL A 248 -11.66 8.66 -24.61
CA VAL A 248 -12.63 9.66 -25.09
C VAL A 248 -12.61 10.98 -24.30
N ASP A 249 -12.19 10.98 -23.04
CA ASP A 249 -12.40 12.14 -22.15
C ASP A 249 -11.32 13.22 -22.21
N LEU A 250 -10.08 12.87 -22.56
CA LEU A 250 -8.95 13.83 -22.54
C LEU A 250 -9.05 14.89 -23.65
N ASP A 251 -9.49 14.46 -24.83
CA ASP A 251 -9.63 15.36 -25.99
C ASP A 251 -10.81 16.32 -25.80
N ALA A 252 -11.90 15.86 -25.17
CA ALA A 252 -13.04 16.69 -24.82
C ALA A 252 -12.66 17.79 -23.82
N TYR A 253 -11.84 17.47 -22.81
CA TYR A 253 -11.36 18.45 -21.83
C TYR A 253 -10.49 19.54 -22.49
N ARG A 254 -9.55 19.15 -23.35
CA ARG A 254 -8.67 20.09 -24.09
C ARG A 254 -9.44 21.02 -25.01
N MET A 255 -10.56 20.57 -25.58
CA MET A 255 -11.44 21.40 -26.40
C MET A 255 -12.18 22.48 -25.59
N LEU A 256 -12.51 22.19 -24.33
CA LEU A 256 -13.23 23.13 -23.45
C LEU A 256 -12.30 24.20 -22.83
N HIS A 257 -11.03 23.88 -22.64
CA HIS A 257 -10.05 24.75 -21.97
C HIS A 257 -8.80 25.02 -22.85
N PRO A 258 -8.94 25.59 -24.06
CA PRO A 258 -7.84 25.69 -25.03
C PRO A 258 -6.71 26.67 -24.65
N ASN A 259 -6.97 27.59 -23.71
CA ASN A 259 -6.06 28.67 -23.34
C ASN A 259 -5.61 28.62 -21.87
N GLU A 260 -5.99 27.59 -21.12
CA GLU A 260 -5.53 27.42 -19.74
C GLU A 260 -4.13 26.80 -19.74
N ASN A 261 -3.13 27.62 -19.42
CA ASN A 261 -1.78 27.12 -19.18
C ASN A 261 -1.68 26.70 -17.71
N LEU A 262 -2.00 25.43 -17.44
CA LEU A 262 -1.97 24.84 -16.11
C LEU A 262 -0.59 24.21 -15.88
N ASP A 263 0.21 24.83 -15.03
CA ASP A 263 1.55 24.34 -14.66
C ASP A 263 1.49 23.60 -13.32
N PHE A 264 0.84 22.44 -13.34
CA PHE A 264 0.67 21.61 -12.15
C PHE A 264 2.01 21.17 -11.56
N GLU A 265 3.03 20.97 -12.39
CA GLU A 265 4.37 20.54 -11.94
C GLU A 265 5.02 21.62 -11.08
N SER A 266 4.99 22.89 -11.51
CA SER A 266 5.51 23.99 -10.71
C SER A 266 4.72 24.19 -9.42
N TRP A 267 3.39 24.09 -9.45
CA TRP A 267 2.57 24.26 -8.24
C TRP A 267 2.87 23.20 -7.18
N VAL A 268 3.02 21.94 -7.59
CA VAL A 268 3.40 20.84 -6.68
C VAL A 268 4.80 21.08 -6.10
N ALA A 269 5.75 21.53 -6.92
CA ALA A 269 7.10 21.82 -6.47
C ALA A 269 7.16 23.00 -5.49
N GLU A 270 6.41 24.07 -5.76
CA GLU A 270 6.28 25.25 -4.90
C GLU A 270 5.64 24.90 -3.55
N GLU A 271 4.54 24.14 -3.56
CA GLU A 271 3.87 23.72 -2.33
C GLU A 271 4.75 22.79 -1.50
N LEU A 272 5.44 21.83 -2.13
CA LEU A 272 6.37 20.95 -1.43
C LEU A 272 7.55 21.72 -0.83
N ALA A 273 8.08 22.71 -1.55
CA ALA A 273 9.15 23.58 -1.04
C ALA A 273 8.66 24.42 0.15
N TYR A 274 7.45 24.96 0.07
CA TYR A 274 6.83 25.68 1.18
C TYR A 274 6.67 24.79 2.42
N LEU A 275 6.11 23.59 2.28
CA LEU A 275 5.89 22.67 3.40
C LEU A 275 7.19 22.19 4.05
N ARG A 276 8.27 22.01 3.27
CA ARG A 276 9.60 21.68 3.81
C ARG A 276 10.22 22.82 4.61
N VAL A 277 9.94 24.06 4.26
CA VAL A 277 10.41 25.24 5.00
C VAL A 277 9.57 25.45 6.27
N VAL A 278 8.27 25.22 6.18
CA VAL A 278 7.32 25.29 7.29
C VAL A 278 7.26 23.94 8.01
N GLU A 279 8.42 23.39 8.38
CA GLU A 279 8.50 22.13 9.15
C GLU A 279 7.96 22.32 10.58
N SER A 280 7.92 23.57 11.06
CA SER A 280 7.30 23.97 12.32
C SER A 280 6.52 25.27 12.14
N GLU A 281 5.39 25.40 12.84
CA GLU A 281 4.62 26.65 12.91
C GLU A 281 5.56 27.83 13.21
N PRO A 282 5.51 28.93 12.41
CA PRO A 282 6.35 30.09 12.68
C PRO A 282 6.16 30.53 14.14
N LYS A 283 7.27 30.72 14.87
CA LYS A 283 7.23 31.06 16.31
C LYS A 283 6.31 32.23 16.63
N GLN A 284 6.17 33.16 15.69
CA GLN A 284 5.30 34.32 15.82
C GLN A 284 3.81 33.97 15.75
N ASP A 285 3.43 33.01 14.91
CA ASP A 285 2.05 32.56 14.78
C ASP A 285 1.67 31.63 15.94
N ALA A 286 2.55 30.72 16.33
CA ALA A 286 2.39 29.92 17.56
C ALA A 286 2.17 30.83 18.79
N LEU A 287 2.98 31.88 18.95
CA LEU A 287 2.83 32.85 20.04
C LEU A 287 1.48 33.59 19.99
N ARG A 288 0.99 33.94 18.79
CA ARG A 288 -0.31 34.60 18.62
C ARG A 288 -1.46 33.67 18.98
N VAL A 289 -1.40 32.40 18.56
CA VAL A 289 -2.39 31.38 18.91
C VAL A 289 -2.40 31.17 20.42
N THR A 290 -1.24 30.91 21.04
CA THR A 290 -1.14 30.75 22.50
C THR A 290 -1.65 32.00 23.24
N TYR A 291 -1.33 33.21 22.77
CA TYR A 291 -1.85 34.44 23.38
C TYR A 291 -3.38 34.52 23.34
N VAL A 292 -4.00 34.14 22.23
CA VAL A 292 -5.47 34.11 22.11
C VAL A 292 -6.08 33.03 23.01
N GLU A 293 -5.49 31.84 23.04
CA GLU A 293 -5.93 30.74 23.92
C GLU A 293 -5.89 31.15 25.41
N GLU A 294 -4.82 31.83 25.84
CA GLU A 294 -4.68 32.36 27.19
C GLU A 294 -5.71 33.46 27.51
N LEU A 295 -6.03 34.32 26.53
CA LEU A 295 -7.09 35.33 26.68
C LEU A 295 -8.48 34.69 26.83
N GLU A 296 -8.77 33.64 26.07
CA GLU A 296 -10.02 32.89 26.19
C GLU A 296 -10.14 32.18 27.54
N GLN A 297 -9.05 31.60 28.04
CA GLN A 297 -9.00 31.01 29.38
C GLN A 297 -9.25 32.06 30.46
N LEU A 298 -8.60 33.22 30.36
CA LEU A 298 -8.81 34.35 31.27
C LEU A 298 -10.26 34.85 31.26
N ALA A 299 -10.90 34.91 30.09
CA ALA A 299 -12.29 35.31 29.95
C ALA A 299 -13.26 34.31 30.60
N LYS A 300 -13.05 33.00 30.39
CA LYS A 300 -13.84 31.94 31.05
C LYS A 300 -13.75 32.03 32.56
N LEU A 301 -12.52 32.13 33.10
CA LEU A 301 -12.30 32.26 34.54
C LEU A 301 -13.02 33.49 35.11
N LYS A 302 -13.02 34.63 34.42
CA LYS A 302 -13.73 35.84 34.87
C LYS A 302 -15.26 35.68 34.86
N CYS A 303 -15.83 34.90 33.94
CA CYS A 303 -17.26 34.62 33.92
C CYS A 303 -17.69 33.68 35.05
N ASP A 304 -16.83 32.75 35.49
CA ASP A 304 -17.13 31.81 36.58
C ASP A 304 -17.08 32.46 37.99
N PHE A 305 -16.61 33.72 38.08
CA PHE A 305 -16.54 34.51 39.33
C PHE A 305 -17.67 35.54 39.50
N VAL A 306 -18.68 35.55 38.62
CA VAL A 306 -19.90 36.39 38.70
C VAL A 306 -21.12 35.52 38.94
#